data_AF-A0A7V1I5B2-F1
#
_entry.id   AF-A0A7V1I5B2-F1
#
_cell.length_a   1.000
_cell.length_b   1.000
_cell.length_c   1.000
_cell.angle_alpha   90.00
_cell.angle_beta   90.00
_cell.angle_gamma   90.00
#
_symmetry.space_group_name_H-M   'P 1'
#
loop_
_entity.id
_entity.type
_entity.pdbx_description
1 polymer ?
#
loop_
_entity_poly.entity_id
_entity_poly.type
_entity_poly.pdbx_seq_one_letter_code
_entity_poly.pdbx_strand_id
1 'polypeptide(L)' 'AKTTATADALSTAILILGPIKGKQFIDKLPGIEGLIVTKNDVTLRSYGWGYYT' A
#
# COMPACT_ATOMS: atom_id res chain seq x y z
N ALA A 1 8.48 1.14 2.94
CA ALA A 1 8.70 2.60 3.12
C ALA A 1 9.96 2.81 3.95
N LYS A 2 10.72 3.91 3.76
CA LYS A 2 12.02 4.12 4.42
C LYS A 2 11.94 4.39 5.93
N THR A 3 10.83 4.93 6.41
CA THR A 3 10.59 5.17 7.85
C THR A 3 9.24 4.63 8.26
N THR A 4 9.12 4.27 9.55
CA THR A 4 7.85 3.83 10.14
C THR A 4 6.80 4.92 10.11
N ALA A 5 7.17 6.19 10.36
CA ALA A 5 6.25 7.33 10.28
C ALA A 5 5.67 7.52 8.87
N THR A 6 6.50 7.33 7.84
CA THR A 6 6.01 7.35 6.45
C THR A 6 5.06 6.19 6.16
N ALA A 7 5.35 4.98 6.65
CA ALA A 7 4.46 3.83 6.47
C ALA A 7 3.10 4.05 7.13
N ASP A 8 3.08 4.62 8.34
CA ASP A 8 1.88 4.92 9.13
C ASP A 8 0.98 5.98 8.46
N ALA A 9 1.58 7.08 7.99
CA ALA A 9 0.84 8.11 7.26
C ALA A 9 0.23 7.56 5.95
N LEU A 10 1.00 6.74 5.22
CA LEU A 10 0.53 6.15 3.96
C LEU A 10 -0.58 5.11 4.18
N SER A 11 -0.48 4.26 5.21
CA SER A 11 -1.52 3.27 5.52
C SER A 11 -2.86 3.94 5.83
N THR A 12 -2.84 5.05 6.57
CA THR A 12 -4.03 5.87 6.85
C THR A 12 -4.59 6.50 5.58
N ALA A 13 -3.75 7.07 4.73
CA ALA A 13 -4.19 7.65 3.45
C ALA A 13 -4.84 6.60 2.53
N ILE A 14 -4.26 5.41 2.44
CA ILE A 14 -4.79 4.28 1.63
C ILE A 14 -6.14 3.81 2.16
N LEU A 15 -6.30 3.74 3.49
CA LEU A 15 -7.56 3.38 4.11
C LEU A 15 -8.69 4.35 3.71
N ILE A 16 -8.41 5.65 3.70
CA ILE A 16 -9.36 6.70 3.29
C ILE A 16 -9.67 6.62 1.78
N LEU A 17 -8.66 6.40 0.95
CA LEU A 17 -8.82 6.28 -0.52
C LEU A 17 -9.59 5.02 -0.93
N GLY A 18 -9.58 3.99 -0.08
CA GLY A 18 -10.12 2.68 -0.38
C GLY A 18 -9.18 1.81 -1.24
N PRO A 19 -9.51 0.52 -1.41
CA PRO A 19 -8.55 -0.48 -1.89
C PRO A 19 -8.03 -0.24 -3.31
N ILE A 20 -8.90 0.17 -4.23
CA ILE A 20 -8.53 0.36 -5.64
C ILE A 20 -7.68 1.63 -5.82
N LYS A 21 -8.18 2.78 -5.34
CA LYS A 21 -7.47 4.05 -5.45
C LYS A 21 -6.20 4.05 -4.60
N GLY A 22 -6.23 3.40 -3.44
CA GLY A 22 -5.07 3.21 -2.56
C GLY A 22 -3.96 2.40 -3.23
N LYS A 23 -4.29 1.29 -3.89
CA LYS A 23 -3.31 0.52 -4.68
C LYS A 23 -2.72 1.37 -5.82
N GLN A 24 -3.57 2.03 -6.61
CA GLN A 24 -3.13 2.91 -7.71
C GLN A 24 -2.24 4.06 -7.22
N PHE A 25 -2.48 4.55 -6.00
CA PHE A 25 -1.66 5.57 -5.36
C PHE A 25 -0.29 5.02 -4.97
N ILE A 26 -0.24 3.88 -4.24
CA ILE A 26 1.04 3.24 -3.86
C ILE A 26 1.87 2.85 -5.09
N ASP A 27 1.25 2.33 -6.15
CA ASP A 27 1.95 1.91 -7.36
C ASP A 27 2.74 3.03 -8.05
N LYS A 28 2.42 4.30 -7.74
CA LYS A 28 3.12 5.49 -8.26
C LYS A 28 4.30 5.92 -7.40
N LEU A 29 4.49 5.32 -6.22
CA LEU A 29 5.52 5.71 -5.26
C LEU A 29 6.72 4.73 -5.37
N PRO A 30 7.85 5.15 -5.96
CA PRO A 30 9.01 4.28 -6.10
C PRO A 30 9.59 3.90 -4.73
N GLY A 31 9.96 2.63 -4.57
CA GLY A 31 10.51 2.11 -3.31
C GLY A 31 9.50 1.96 -2.17
N ILE A 32 8.20 2.08 -2.45
CA ILE A 32 7.13 1.83 -1.49
C ILE A 32 6.38 0.57 -1.90
N GLU A 33 6.27 -0.35 -0.95
CA GLU A 33 5.44 -1.55 -1.08
C GLU A 33 4.27 -1.48 -0.11
N GLY A 34 3.16 -2.14 -0.46
CA GLY A 34 1.97 -2.22 0.38
C GLY A 34 1.08 -3.42 0.06
N LEU A 35 0.39 -3.87 1.10
CA LEU A 35 -0.61 -4.94 1.06
C LEU A 35 -1.94 -4.39 1.55
N ILE A 36 -3.01 -4.64 0.80
CA ILE A 36 -4.37 -4.29 1.19
C ILE A 36 -5.19 -5.58 1.26
N VAL A 37 -5.77 -5.85 2.42
CA VAL A 37 -6.74 -6.93 2.60
C VAL A 37 -8.12 -6.30 2.68
N THR A 38 -9.00 -6.69 1.76
CA THR A 38 -10.38 -6.17 1.72
C THR A 38 -11.30 -7.00 2.61
N LYS A 39 -12.50 -6.47 2.90
CA LYS A 39 -13.54 -7.19 3.65
C LYS A 39 -13.97 -8.54 3.02
N ASN A 40 -13.73 -8.73 1.72
CA ASN A 40 -14.09 -9.95 0.98
C ASN A 40 -12.90 -10.92 0.89
N ASP A 41 -11.89 -10.74 1.74
CA ASP A 41 -10.64 -11.52 1.74
C ASP A 41 -9.81 -11.42 0.44
N VAL A 42 -10.14 -10.44 -0.41
CA VAL A 42 -9.31 -10.13 -1.59
C VAL A 42 -8.06 -9.40 -1.13
N THR A 43 -6.91 -9.92 -1.53
CA THR A 43 -5.59 -9.32 -1.29
C THR A 43 -5.13 -8.55 -2.53
N LEU A 44 -4.81 -7.28 -2.37
CA LEU A 44 -4.18 -6.45 -3.39
C LEU A 44 -2.76 -6.10 -2.96
N ARG A 45 -1.80 -6.30 -3.86
CA ARG A 45 -0.38 -6.01 -3.64
C ARG A 45 0.06 -4.86 -4.54
N SER A 46 0.94 -4.01 -4.02
CA SER A 46 1.67 -3.04 -4.85
C SER A 46 2.49 -3.75 -5.90
N TYR A 47 2.85 -3.05 -6.97
CA TYR A 47 3.88 -3.57 -7.87
C TYR A 47 5.18 -3.80 -7.11
N GLY A 48 5.84 -4.92 -7.45
CA GLY A 48 7.11 -5.28 -6.86
C GLY A 48 7.05 -5.77 -5.41
N TRP A 49 5.87 -6.11 -4.88
CA TRP A 49 5.74 -6.70 -3.55
C TRP A 49 6.76 -7.83 -3.29
N GLY A 50 7.56 -7.68 -2.23
CA GLY A 50 8.60 -8.65 -1.84
C GLY A 50 10.00 -8.36 -2.40
N TYR A 51 10.23 -7.23 -3.07
CA TYR A 51 11.59 -6.85 -3.50
C TYR A 51 12.49 -6.38 -2.36
N TYR A 52 11.91 -5.79 -1.31
CA TYR A 52 12.65 -5.22 -0.18
C TYR A 52 12.53 -6.06 1.12
N THR A 53 12.08 -7.31 1.04
CA THR A 53 11.88 -8.22 2.19
C THR A 53 13.04 -9.19 2.35
#